data_AF-A0A2R6Q1Y8-F1
#
_entry.id   AF-A0A2R6Q1Y8-F1
#
_cell.length_a   1.000
_cell.length_b   1.000
_cell.length_c   1.000
_cell.angle_alpha   90.00
_cell.angle_beta   90.00
_cell.angle_gamma   90.00
#
_symmetry.space_group_name_H-M   'P 1'
#
loop_
_entity.id
_entity.type
_entity.pdbx_description
1 polymer ?
#
loop_
_entity_poly.entity_id
_entity_poly.type
_entity_poly.pdbx_seq_one_letter_code
_entity_poly.pdbx_strand_id
1 'polypeptide(L)'
;MAERLSLSSASMASLSGAASRLIPSATKARLSLSSPSHTLSLTSLSSSSSLKCLRSSPLLSHVFLRQSRSPVRATGESFSTVASPKGFASDPDQLKSAREDIKELLKTTFCHPILVRLGWHDAGTYNKDIEEWPQRGGANGSLRFEVELKHAANAGLLNALKLIQPIKDKYSGVTYADLFQLASATAIEEAGGPKIPMKYGRVDISGPQQCPEEGRLPDAGPPTPAAHLRDVFYRMGLNDKEIVALSGAHTLGRSRPERSGWGKPETKYTKDGPGAPGGQSWTAQWLKFDNSYFKDIKERRDEDLLVLPTDAAFFEDPSFKVYAEKYAEDHDAFFKDYAEAHAKLSNLRAKFDPPEGIPIDDGPAKGAPEKFVAAKYSSGKKELSETMKQKIRAEYEAIGGIPDKPLQSNYFLNIIIVIAVLAILTSLLGN
;
A
#
# COMPACT_ATOMS: atom_id res chain seq x y z
N MET A 1 -34.09 -6.47 -51.40
CA MET A 1 -34.51 -5.59 -52.50
C MET A 1 -36.02 -5.39 -52.39
N ALA A 2 -36.43 -4.12 -52.38
CA ALA A 2 -37.75 -3.58 -52.73
C ALA A 2 -38.98 -3.92 -51.86
N GLU A 3 -39.46 -2.85 -51.20
CA GLU A 3 -40.82 -2.60 -50.72
C GLU A 3 -41.90 -2.73 -51.81
N ARG A 4 -43.16 -2.95 -51.38
CA ARG A 4 -44.39 -2.18 -51.76
C ARG A 4 -45.58 -2.77 -50.96
N LEU A 5 -46.22 -1.98 -50.08
CA LEU A 5 -47.52 -1.26 -50.27
C LEU A 5 -48.70 -2.19 -50.65
N SER A 6 -49.94 -2.08 -50.18
CA SER A 6 -50.69 -1.37 -49.13
C SER A 6 -52.17 -1.84 -49.28
N LEU A 7 -53.09 -1.31 -48.45
CA LEU A 7 -54.58 -1.39 -48.48
C LEU A 7 -55.18 -2.53 -47.64
N SER A 8 -55.78 -2.29 -46.46
CA SER A 8 -56.98 -1.51 -46.10
C SER A 8 -58.31 -2.12 -46.58
N SER A 9 -59.08 -2.66 -45.64
CA SER A 9 -60.54 -2.53 -45.62
C SER A 9 -61.09 -2.89 -44.23
N ALA A 10 -61.70 -1.89 -43.58
CA ALA A 10 -62.52 -2.04 -42.38
C ALA A 10 -63.99 -2.28 -42.76
N SER A 11 -64.73 -3.01 -41.91
CA SER A 11 -66.20 -3.06 -41.84
C SER A 11 -66.56 -3.25 -40.36
N MET A 12 -66.99 -2.22 -39.62
CA MET A 12 -68.35 -1.67 -39.44
C MET A 12 -69.37 -2.60 -38.73
N ALA A 13 -69.71 -2.18 -37.51
CA ALA A 13 -71.03 -2.20 -36.82
C ALA A 13 -71.62 -3.57 -36.37
N SER A 14 -72.38 -3.70 -35.27
CA SER A 14 -73.19 -2.74 -34.52
C SER A 14 -73.46 -3.12 -33.04
N LEU A 15 -73.63 -2.07 -32.23
CA LEU A 15 -74.36 -1.88 -30.96
C LEU A 15 -75.49 -2.87 -30.55
N SER A 16 -75.60 -3.18 -29.26
CA SER A 16 -76.67 -2.68 -28.35
C SER A 16 -76.74 -3.46 -27.01
N GLY A 17 -77.09 -2.77 -25.91
CA GLY A 17 -77.60 -3.41 -24.68
C GLY A 17 -77.12 -2.79 -23.37
N ALA A 18 -77.80 -1.75 -22.89
CA ALA A 18 -77.65 -1.15 -21.58
C ALA A 18 -78.64 -1.76 -20.56
N ALA A 19 -78.23 -1.91 -19.29
CA ALA A 19 -79.12 -1.76 -18.13
C ALA A 19 -78.33 -1.64 -16.81
N SER A 20 -78.57 -0.54 -16.09
CA SER A 20 -78.10 -0.21 -14.75
C SER A 20 -78.93 -0.86 -13.63
N ARG A 21 -78.32 -1.06 -12.44
CA ARG A 21 -78.90 -0.88 -11.08
C ARG A 21 -77.82 -1.27 -10.06
N LEU A 22 -77.27 -0.33 -9.28
CA LEU A 22 -77.77 0.28 -8.04
C LEU A 22 -77.30 -0.46 -6.76
N ILE A 23 -76.75 0.38 -5.87
CA ILE A 23 -76.06 0.16 -4.58
C ILE A 23 -77.05 -0.33 -3.50
N PRO A 24 -76.59 -0.71 -2.28
CA PRO A 24 -76.61 0.33 -1.25
C PRO A 24 -75.41 0.37 -0.29
N SER A 25 -75.11 1.60 0.09
CA SER A 25 -74.31 2.04 1.23
C SER A 25 -75.06 1.78 2.54
N ALA A 26 -74.32 1.56 3.65
CA ALA A 26 -74.86 1.71 5.00
C ALA A 26 -73.93 2.56 5.85
N THR A 27 -74.56 3.38 6.68
CA THR A 27 -74.14 4.70 7.13
C THR A 27 -73.79 4.71 8.62
N LYS A 28 -73.01 5.72 9.01
CA LYS A 28 -72.73 6.24 10.37
C LYS A 28 -73.83 6.06 11.43
N ALA A 29 -73.40 5.97 12.69
CA ALA A 29 -74.03 6.69 13.79
C ALA A 29 -72.98 7.31 14.74
N ARG A 30 -73.26 8.54 15.15
CA ARG A 30 -72.55 9.43 16.08
C ARG A 30 -73.51 9.70 17.25
N LEU A 31 -73.01 10.36 18.30
CA LEU A 31 -73.66 11.15 19.38
C LEU A 31 -73.40 10.54 20.77
N SER A 32 -73.15 11.28 21.87
CA SER A 32 -72.91 12.71 22.13
C SER A 32 -72.55 12.91 23.62
N LEU A 33 -71.58 13.80 23.89
CA LEU A 33 -71.49 14.83 24.96
C LEU A 33 -71.77 14.54 26.46
N SER A 34 -70.77 14.86 27.30
CA SER A 34 -70.88 15.85 28.40
C SER A 34 -69.51 16.17 29.08
N SER A 35 -69.13 17.44 29.13
CA SER A 35 -68.17 18.03 30.11
C SER A 35 -68.96 18.54 31.36
N PRO A 36 -68.36 18.94 32.52
CA PRO A 36 -67.49 20.14 32.62
C PRO A 36 -66.40 20.18 33.74
N SER A 37 -65.44 21.12 33.55
CA SER A 37 -64.68 21.97 34.52
C SER A 37 -63.86 21.32 35.67
N HIS A 38 -62.60 21.67 35.97
CA HIS A 38 -62.02 23.01 36.21
C HIS A 38 -60.46 22.99 36.17
N THR A 39 -59.86 24.11 35.71
CA THR A 39 -58.60 24.80 36.17
C THR A 39 -57.32 23.99 36.50
N LEU A 40 -56.07 24.35 36.19
CA LEU A 40 -55.38 25.64 35.97
C LEU A 40 -53.96 25.35 35.39
N SER A 41 -53.27 26.43 35.05
CA SER A 41 -52.08 26.58 34.20
C SER A 41 -50.71 26.23 34.85
N LEU A 42 -49.75 25.88 33.97
CA LEU A 42 -48.28 25.99 34.02
C LEU A 42 -47.50 25.45 35.25
N THR A 43 -46.59 24.50 34.98
CA THR A 43 -45.14 24.66 35.26
C THR A 43 -44.35 23.57 34.52
N SER A 44 -43.28 23.99 33.86
CA SER A 44 -42.23 23.15 33.30
C SER A 44 -41.45 22.47 34.42
N LEU A 45 -40.97 21.24 34.19
CA LEU A 45 -39.73 20.71 34.78
C LEU A 45 -39.34 19.40 34.10
N SER A 46 -38.15 19.43 33.50
CA SER A 46 -37.43 18.33 32.87
C SER A 46 -36.73 17.48 33.94
N SER A 47 -36.76 16.15 33.80
CA SER A 47 -36.11 15.20 34.70
C SER A 47 -34.83 14.60 34.12
N SER A 48 -33.74 14.68 34.91
CA SER A 48 -32.58 13.77 35.07
C SER A 48 -31.84 13.30 33.80
N SER A 49 -30.52 13.50 33.63
CA SER A 49 -29.46 13.07 34.57
C SER A 49 -28.13 13.77 34.21
N SER A 50 -27.45 14.40 35.16
CA SER A 50 -26.05 14.86 35.01
C SER A 50 -25.32 14.76 36.36
N LEU A 51 -24.18 14.05 36.38
CA LEU A 51 -23.19 14.02 37.46
C LEU A 51 -21.94 14.75 36.90
N LYS A 52 -21.63 15.97 37.36
CA LYS A 52 -20.72 16.35 38.49
C LYS A 52 -19.24 16.02 38.20
N CYS A 53 -18.22 16.86 38.43
CA CYS A 53 -18.07 18.15 39.10
C CYS A 53 -16.67 18.75 38.79
N LEU A 54 -16.51 20.07 38.81
CA LEU A 54 -15.23 20.79 38.73
C LEU A 54 -14.85 21.40 40.10
N ARG A 55 -13.55 21.34 40.40
CA ARG A 55 -12.69 22.26 41.20
C ARG A 55 -13.02 22.58 42.67
N SER A 56 -12.00 22.35 43.51
CA SER A 56 -11.59 23.29 44.56
C SER A 56 -10.07 23.16 44.83
N SER A 57 -9.40 24.31 44.94
CA SER A 57 -8.03 24.46 45.47
C SER A 57 -8.08 24.60 47.01
N PRO A 58 -6.97 24.36 47.72
CA PRO A 58 -6.34 25.50 48.43
C PRO A 58 -4.79 25.50 48.43
N LEU A 59 -4.27 26.62 48.94
CA LEU A 59 -2.88 27.13 48.99
C LEU A 59 -2.04 26.63 50.20
N LEU A 60 -0.70 26.65 50.02
CA LEU A 60 0.42 26.87 51.00
C LEU A 60 0.62 25.81 52.12
N SER A 61 1.82 25.42 52.61
CA SER A 61 3.22 25.86 52.51
C SER A 61 4.15 24.83 53.23
N HIS A 62 5.49 24.99 53.06
CA HIS A 62 6.62 24.39 53.83
C HIS A 62 6.98 22.90 53.58
N VAL A 63 8.21 22.38 53.68
CA VAL A 63 9.64 22.80 53.62
C VAL A 63 10.43 21.48 53.87
N PHE A 64 11.46 21.18 53.07
CA PHE A 64 12.60 20.26 53.29
C PHE A 64 12.41 18.87 53.97
N LEU A 65 12.83 17.80 53.29
CA LEU A 65 14.00 17.02 53.73
C LEU A 65 14.56 16.10 52.63
N ARG A 66 15.86 16.28 52.44
CA ARG A 66 16.81 15.52 51.62
C ARG A 66 17.18 14.26 52.40
N GLN A 67 17.10 13.07 51.80
CA GLN A 67 17.92 11.94 52.26
C GLN A 67 18.38 11.08 51.08
N SER A 68 19.70 11.12 50.89
CA SER A 68 20.49 10.22 50.06
C SER A 68 20.63 8.85 50.72
N ARG A 69 20.55 7.77 49.94
CA ARG A 69 21.32 6.55 50.20
C ARG A 69 21.83 5.94 48.89
N SER A 70 23.13 5.67 48.88
CA SER A 70 23.98 5.19 47.79
C SER A 70 23.86 3.65 47.59
N PRO A 71 24.54 3.05 46.59
CA PRO A 71 24.05 1.90 45.82
C PRO A 71 24.46 0.53 46.39
N VAL A 72 23.69 -0.49 46.04
CA VAL A 72 24.09 -1.90 46.16
C VAL A 72 24.73 -2.33 44.83
N ARG A 73 25.98 -2.77 44.92
CA ARG A 73 26.78 -3.36 43.84
C ARG A 73 26.45 -4.84 43.75
N ALA A 74 25.88 -5.28 42.63
CA ALA A 74 25.87 -6.68 42.22
C ALA A 74 26.76 -6.83 40.97
N THR A 75 27.70 -7.76 41.06
CA THR A 75 28.72 -8.07 40.06
C THR A 75 28.20 -9.02 39.00
N GLY A 76 28.50 -8.69 37.74
CA GLY A 76 28.84 -9.65 36.69
C GLY A 76 27.70 -10.43 36.04
N GLU A 77 27.26 -9.96 34.88
CA GLU A 77 27.16 -10.78 33.66
C GLU A 77 27.06 -9.85 32.45
N SER A 78 28.02 -9.97 31.54
CA SER A 78 28.14 -9.18 30.33
C SER A 78 27.07 -9.60 29.33
N PHE A 79 25.87 -9.00 29.43
CA PHE A 79 24.90 -9.08 28.34
C PHE A 79 25.37 -8.16 27.22
N SER A 80 25.84 -8.78 26.13
CA SER A 80 26.17 -8.08 24.89
C SER A 80 24.96 -7.28 24.45
N THR A 81 25.03 -5.97 24.57
CA THR A 81 24.04 -5.07 24.00
C THR A 81 24.11 -5.26 22.49
N VAL A 82 23.14 -6.00 21.94
CA VAL A 82 22.86 -5.94 20.51
C VAL A 82 22.61 -4.47 20.21
N ALA A 83 23.57 -3.84 19.54
CA ALA A 83 23.45 -2.48 19.09
C ALA A 83 22.17 -2.40 18.26
N SER A 84 21.20 -1.61 18.71
CA SER A 84 20.07 -1.20 17.87
C SER A 84 20.66 -0.65 16.57
N PRO A 85 20.24 -1.15 15.39
CA PRO A 85 20.73 -0.59 14.15
C PRO A 85 20.30 0.87 14.14
N LYS A 86 21.28 1.79 14.11
CA LYS A 86 21.01 3.16 13.68
C LYS A 86 20.29 3.05 12.33
N GLY A 87 19.18 3.76 12.17
CA GLY A 87 18.32 3.67 10.98
C GLY A 87 19.11 4.03 9.73
N PHE A 88 19.61 3.01 9.03
CA PHE A 88 20.25 3.16 7.74
C PHE A 88 19.22 2.84 6.65
N ALA A 89 19.33 3.57 5.55
CA ALA A 89 18.67 3.29 4.28
C ALA A 89 18.80 1.83 3.87
N SER A 90 17.85 1.36 3.06
CA SER A 90 17.96 0.03 2.47
C SER A 90 19.12 -0.08 1.48
N ASP A 91 19.83 -1.20 1.49
CA ASP A 91 20.86 -1.57 0.52
C ASP A 91 20.20 -1.94 -0.84
N PRO A 92 20.60 -1.30 -1.96
CA PRO A 92 19.94 -1.51 -3.26
C PRO A 92 20.10 -2.92 -3.82
N ASP A 93 21.24 -3.58 -3.60
CA ASP A 93 21.49 -4.93 -4.12
C ASP A 93 20.73 -5.98 -3.30
N GLN A 94 20.59 -5.75 -1.99
CA GLN A 94 19.72 -6.56 -1.16
C GLN A 94 18.25 -6.35 -1.50
N LEU A 95 17.81 -5.13 -1.83
CA LEU A 95 16.43 -4.88 -2.31
C LEU A 95 16.13 -5.62 -3.60
N LYS A 96 17.06 -5.64 -4.57
CA LYS A 96 16.93 -6.42 -5.80
C LYS A 96 16.81 -7.91 -5.50
N SER A 97 17.65 -8.42 -4.60
CA SER A 97 17.62 -9.83 -4.19
C SER A 97 16.31 -10.19 -3.45
N ALA A 98 15.85 -9.32 -2.54
CA ALA A 98 14.59 -9.47 -1.84
C ALA A 98 13.40 -9.47 -2.79
N ARG A 99 13.44 -8.67 -3.87
CA ARG A 99 12.40 -8.67 -4.92
C ARG A 99 12.27 -10.05 -5.57
N GLU A 100 13.39 -10.70 -5.91
CA GLU A 100 13.36 -12.03 -6.52
C GLU A 100 12.83 -13.10 -5.55
N ASP A 101 13.22 -13.05 -4.28
CA ASP A 101 12.66 -13.93 -3.24
C ASP A 101 11.15 -13.70 -3.04
N ILE A 102 10.67 -12.44 -3.14
CA ILE A 102 9.24 -12.11 -3.10
C ILE A 102 8.52 -12.74 -4.30
N LYS A 103 9.07 -12.67 -5.51
CA LYS A 103 8.47 -13.32 -6.69
C LYS A 103 8.33 -14.82 -6.49
N GLU A 104 9.32 -15.46 -5.89
CA GLU A 104 9.24 -16.90 -5.57
C GLU A 104 8.17 -17.19 -4.50
N LEU A 105 8.11 -16.37 -3.45
CA LEU A 105 7.06 -16.45 -2.43
C LEU A 105 5.65 -16.33 -3.05
N LEU A 106 5.47 -15.41 -4.00
CA LEU A 106 4.22 -15.16 -4.69
C LEU A 106 3.78 -16.38 -5.55
N LYS A 107 4.72 -16.98 -6.28
CA LYS A 107 4.47 -18.19 -7.10
C LYS A 107 4.10 -19.41 -6.26
N THR A 108 4.69 -19.54 -5.08
CA THR A 108 4.50 -20.72 -4.21
C THR A 108 3.28 -20.60 -3.30
N THR A 109 2.95 -19.39 -2.84
CA THR A 109 1.91 -19.19 -1.81
C THR A 109 0.67 -18.45 -2.30
N PHE A 110 0.73 -17.84 -3.49
CA PHE A 110 -0.36 -17.04 -4.06
C PHE A 110 -0.78 -15.85 -3.17
N CYS A 111 0.13 -15.33 -2.34
CA CYS A 111 -0.17 -14.31 -1.35
C CYS A 111 -0.20 -12.86 -1.88
N HIS A 112 -0.28 -12.65 -3.20
CA HIS A 112 -0.33 -11.32 -3.84
C HIS A 112 -1.26 -10.35 -3.11
N PRO A 113 -2.54 -10.70 -2.84
CA PRO A 113 -3.48 -9.72 -2.30
C PRO A 113 -3.14 -9.25 -0.88
N ILE A 114 -2.60 -10.15 -0.03
CA ILE A 114 -2.30 -9.77 1.36
C ILE A 114 -1.05 -8.89 1.45
N LEU A 115 -0.12 -9.02 0.51
CA LEU A 115 1.07 -8.16 0.43
C LEU A 115 0.72 -6.76 -0.09
N VAL A 116 -0.21 -6.66 -1.05
CA VAL A 116 -0.77 -5.36 -1.48
C VAL A 116 -1.45 -4.66 -0.31
N ARG A 117 -2.30 -5.39 0.43
CA ARG A 117 -2.96 -4.87 1.64
C ARG A 117 -1.95 -4.46 2.71
N LEU A 118 -0.90 -5.24 2.93
CA LEU A 118 0.14 -4.90 3.92
C LEU A 118 0.79 -3.54 3.60
N GLY A 119 1.22 -3.34 2.35
CA GLY A 119 1.81 -2.06 1.92
C GLY A 119 0.83 -0.88 2.03
N TRP A 120 -0.43 -1.09 1.65
CA TRP A 120 -1.49 -0.08 1.82
C TRP A 120 -1.69 0.29 3.30
N HIS A 121 -1.78 -0.69 4.19
CA HIS A 121 -2.11 -0.44 5.60
C HIS A 121 -0.98 0.27 6.36
N ASP A 122 0.29 0.05 5.99
CA ASP A 122 1.42 0.81 6.55
C ASP A 122 1.36 2.28 6.06
N ALA A 123 1.15 2.49 4.75
CA ALA A 123 1.10 3.82 4.15
C ALA A 123 -0.17 4.62 4.51
N GLY A 124 -1.30 3.96 4.70
CA GLY A 124 -2.63 4.55 4.86
C GLY A 124 -2.85 5.26 6.19
N THR A 125 -1.92 5.15 7.14
CA THR A 125 -1.96 5.88 8.41
C THR A 125 -1.46 7.32 8.30
N TYR A 126 -1.02 7.73 7.10
CA TYR A 126 -0.48 9.07 6.87
C TYR A 126 -1.52 10.18 7.15
N ASN A 127 -1.03 11.27 7.74
CA ASN A 127 -1.77 12.51 7.93
C ASN A 127 -0.93 13.70 7.46
N LYS A 128 -1.41 14.40 6.43
CA LYS A 128 -0.75 15.56 5.83
C LYS A 128 -0.68 16.77 6.76
N ASP A 129 -1.53 16.83 7.78
CA ASP A 129 -1.63 17.95 8.71
C ASP A 129 -0.65 17.81 9.89
N ILE A 130 0.10 16.71 9.96
CA ILE A 130 1.19 16.48 10.92
C ILE A 130 2.52 16.55 10.17
N GLU A 131 3.43 17.42 10.60
CA GLU A 131 4.70 17.65 9.92
C GLU A 131 5.77 16.63 10.35
N GLU A 132 5.81 16.29 11.63
CA GLU A 132 6.89 15.52 12.24
C GLU A 132 6.86 14.05 11.86
N TRP A 133 8.04 13.52 11.50
CA TRP A 133 8.26 12.09 11.38
C TRP A 133 8.74 11.53 12.72
N PRO A 134 8.20 10.39 13.22
CA PRO A 134 7.23 9.50 12.55
C PRO A 134 5.75 9.75 12.90
N GLN A 135 5.40 10.78 13.69
CA GLN A 135 4.04 11.04 14.20
C GLN A 135 2.98 11.16 13.11
N ARG A 136 3.37 11.68 11.94
CA ARG A 136 2.52 11.77 10.75
C ARG A 136 2.07 10.43 10.16
N GLY A 137 2.58 9.30 10.65
CA GLY A 137 2.28 7.96 10.12
C GLY A 137 2.88 7.74 8.74
N GLY A 138 2.26 6.84 7.96
CA GLY A 138 2.69 6.49 6.60
C GLY A 138 3.73 5.39 6.55
N ALA A 139 4.30 5.15 5.36
CA ALA A 139 5.17 4.02 5.08
C ALA A 139 6.52 4.11 5.82
N ASN A 140 6.54 3.64 7.06
CA ASN A 140 7.67 3.74 7.98
C ASN A 140 7.92 2.42 8.74
N GLY A 141 7.24 1.34 8.33
CA GLY A 141 7.40 0.00 8.85
C GLY A 141 6.78 -0.20 10.24
N SER A 142 6.00 0.75 10.76
CA SER A 142 5.39 0.66 12.10
C SER A 142 4.44 -0.51 12.23
N LEU A 143 3.79 -0.88 11.12
CA LEU A 143 2.84 -1.98 11.04
C LEU A 143 3.45 -3.35 11.41
N ARG A 144 4.77 -3.48 11.56
CA ARG A 144 5.41 -4.71 12.07
C ARG A 144 5.19 -4.93 13.56
N PHE A 145 4.86 -3.88 14.31
CA PHE A 145 4.72 -3.97 15.76
C PHE A 145 3.33 -4.46 16.18
N GLU A 146 3.30 -5.26 17.24
CA GLU A 146 2.07 -5.88 17.74
C GLU A 146 0.98 -4.87 18.10
N VAL A 147 1.36 -3.69 18.61
CA VAL A 147 0.40 -2.62 18.97
C VAL A 147 -0.45 -2.21 17.77
N GLU A 148 0.16 -2.03 16.60
CA GLU A 148 -0.54 -1.61 15.39
C GLU A 148 -1.18 -2.80 14.65
N LEU A 149 -0.56 -3.98 14.67
CA LEU A 149 -1.17 -5.21 14.13
C LEU A 149 -2.49 -5.60 14.81
N LYS A 150 -2.69 -5.18 16.07
CA LYS A 150 -3.90 -5.42 16.84
C LYS A 150 -5.04 -4.46 16.51
N HIS A 151 -4.80 -3.39 15.76
CA HIS A 151 -5.88 -2.52 15.28
C HIS A 151 -6.88 -3.34 14.46
N ALA A 152 -8.17 -3.08 14.60
CA ALA A 152 -9.26 -3.81 13.96
C ALA A 152 -9.09 -3.85 12.44
N ALA A 153 -8.73 -2.72 11.82
CA ALA A 153 -8.48 -2.63 10.38
C ALA A 153 -7.30 -3.51 9.92
N ASN A 154 -6.37 -3.89 10.80
CA ASN A 154 -5.17 -4.69 10.50
C ASN A 154 -5.36 -6.19 10.73
N ALA A 155 -6.58 -6.63 11.08
CA ALA A 155 -6.89 -8.04 11.31
C ALA A 155 -6.37 -8.94 10.16
N GLY A 156 -5.59 -9.96 10.53
CA GLY A 156 -4.97 -10.92 9.63
C GLY A 156 -3.62 -10.52 9.01
N LEU A 157 -3.15 -9.26 9.15
CA LEU A 157 -1.87 -8.82 8.58
C LEU A 157 -0.63 -9.41 9.26
N LEU A 158 -0.77 -9.95 10.47
CA LEU A 158 0.28 -10.77 11.09
C LEU A 158 0.69 -11.95 10.19
N ASN A 159 -0.24 -12.51 9.41
CA ASN A 159 0.09 -13.58 8.46
C ASN A 159 0.95 -13.06 7.30
N ALA A 160 0.70 -11.84 6.81
CA ALA A 160 1.54 -11.21 5.79
C ALA A 160 2.96 -10.98 6.33
N LEU A 161 3.08 -10.44 7.55
CA LEU A 161 4.37 -10.26 8.21
C LEU A 161 5.13 -11.58 8.36
N LYS A 162 4.47 -12.65 8.80
CA LYS A 162 5.06 -14.00 8.90
C LYS A 162 5.58 -14.52 7.56
N LEU A 163 4.89 -14.24 6.46
CA LEU A 163 5.31 -14.68 5.11
C LEU A 163 6.59 -13.98 4.65
N ILE A 164 6.74 -12.68 4.94
CA ILE A 164 7.91 -11.89 4.51
C ILE A 164 9.06 -11.90 5.54
N GLN A 165 8.82 -12.37 6.76
CA GLN A 165 9.85 -12.41 7.81
C GLN A 165 11.10 -13.19 7.39
N PRO A 166 11.02 -14.38 6.76
CA PRO A 166 12.22 -15.09 6.30
C PRO A 166 13.05 -14.28 5.28
N ILE A 167 12.39 -13.50 4.43
CA ILE A 167 13.05 -12.61 3.46
C ILE A 167 13.74 -11.47 4.24
N LYS A 168 13.05 -10.86 5.19
CA LYS A 168 13.62 -9.81 6.05
C LYS A 168 14.84 -10.28 6.84
N ASP A 169 14.83 -11.51 7.34
CA ASP A 169 15.91 -12.10 8.13
C ASP A 169 17.15 -12.38 7.26
N LYS A 170 16.94 -12.74 6.00
CA LYS A 170 18.00 -12.92 4.99
C LYS A 170 18.68 -11.61 4.60
N TYR A 171 17.95 -10.50 4.62
CA TYR A 171 18.42 -9.19 4.17
C TYR A 171 18.42 -8.16 5.30
N SER A 172 19.48 -8.16 6.10
CA SER A 172 19.64 -7.24 7.23
C SER A 172 19.71 -5.77 6.81
N GLY A 173 20.17 -5.50 5.58
CA GLY A 173 20.24 -4.18 4.98
C GLY A 173 18.94 -3.71 4.35
N VAL A 174 17.83 -4.44 4.46
CA VAL A 174 16.50 -3.99 3.95
C VAL A 174 15.62 -3.61 5.13
N THR A 175 15.04 -2.40 5.11
CA THR A 175 14.08 -1.95 6.15
C THR A 175 12.73 -2.63 5.97
N TYR A 176 11.95 -2.75 7.06
CA TYR A 176 10.57 -3.23 6.95
C TYR A 176 9.72 -2.29 6.10
N ALA A 177 9.92 -0.97 6.26
CA ALA A 177 9.24 0.06 5.49
C ALA A 177 9.41 -0.15 3.97
N ASP A 178 10.64 -0.40 3.49
CA ASP A 178 10.84 -0.71 2.07
C ASP A 178 10.36 -2.11 1.71
N LEU A 179 10.54 -3.11 2.57
CA LEU A 179 10.10 -4.48 2.28
C LEU A 179 8.58 -4.57 2.06
N PHE A 180 7.78 -3.85 2.84
CA PHE A 180 6.32 -3.83 2.68
C PHE A 180 5.90 -3.23 1.35
N GLN A 181 6.51 -2.11 0.96
CA GLN A 181 6.20 -1.44 -0.30
C GLN A 181 6.77 -2.20 -1.51
N LEU A 182 7.94 -2.83 -1.37
CA LEU A 182 8.52 -3.73 -2.37
C LEU A 182 7.61 -4.93 -2.60
N ALA A 183 7.14 -5.57 -1.53
CA ALA A 183 6.23 -6.70 -1.58
C ALA A 183 4.89 -6.33 -2.24
N SER A 184 4.32 -5.18 -1.88
CA SER A 184 3.09 -4.66 -2.48
C SER A 184 3.25 -4.40 -3.98
N ALA A 185 4.28 -3.66 -4.39
CA ALA A 185 4.48 -3.34 -5.81
C ALA A 185 4.80 -4.59 -6.65
N THR A 186 5.65 -5.49 -6.14
CA THR A 186 5.97 -6.76 -6.81
C THR A 186 4.72 -7.64 -6.96
N ALA A 187 3.84 -7.67 -5.95
CA ALA A 187 2.59 -8.40 -6.00
C ALA A 187 1.62 -7.87 -7.08
N ILE A 188 1.59 -6.55 -7.32
CA ILE A 188 0.81 -5.96 -8.41
C ILE A 188 1.38 -6.39 -9.76
N GLU A 189 2.69 -6.25 -9.96
CA GLU A 189 3.36 -6.57 -11.22
C GLU A 189 3.25 -8.06 -11.57
N GLU A 190 3.51 -8.96 -10.62
CA GLU A 190 3.40 -10.42 -10.83
C GLU A 190 1.95 -10.88 -11.03
N ALA A 191 0.96 -10.11 -10.57
CA ALA A 191 -0.45 -10.36 -10.86
C ALA A 191 -0.90 -9.85 -12.25
N GLY A 192 0.01 -9.30 -13.05
CA GLY A 192 -0.25 -8.76 -14.39
C GLY A 192 -0.63 -7.27 -14.41
N GLY A 193 -0.42 -6.56 -13.29
CA GLY A 193 -0.71 -5.14 -13.16
C GLY A 193 0.35 -4.23 -13.82
N PRO A 194 0.16 -2.90 -13.74
CA PRO A 194 1.12 -1.96 -14.31
C PRO A 194 2.43 -1.93 -13.53
N LYS A 195 3.53 -1.59 -14.21
CA LYS A 195 4.79 -1.27 -13.54
C LYS A 195 4.62 -0.02 -12.69
N ILE A 196 4.92 -0.11 -11.40
CA ILE A 196 4.76 1.02 -10.48
C ILE A 196 6.09 1.79 -10.41
N PRO A 197 6.10 3.13 -10.59
CA PRO A 197 7.33 3.93 -10.53
C PRO A 197 7.82 4.10 -9.07
N MET A 198 8.33 3.01 -8.51
CA MET A 198 8.76 2.91 -7.13
C MET A 198 10.13 3.55 -6.89
N LYS A 199 10.30 4.05 -5.67
CA LYS A 199 11.60 4.37 -5.07
C LYS A 199 11.67 3.82 -3.65
N TYR A 200 12.88 3.62 -3.17
CA TYR A 200 13.19 2.97 -1.89
C TYR A 200 14.14 3.84 -1.06
N GLY A 201 14.68 3.31 0.04
CA GLY A 201 15.45 4.04 1.03
C GLY A 201 14.62 4.54 2.21
N ARG A 202 13.42 3.97 2.45
CA ARG A 202 12.58 4.34 3.59
C ARG A 202 13.25 3.92 4.89
N VAL A 203 13.20 4.81 5.88
CA VAL A 203 13.72 4.57 7.21
C VAL A 203 12.64 3.93 8.08
N ASP A 204 13.00 2.84 8.78
CA ASP A 204 12.14 2.24 9.80
C ASP A 204 12.02 3.14 11.03
N ILE A 205 10.84 3.17 11.63
CA ILE A 205 10.71 3.64 13.02
C ILE A 205 11.51 2.74 13.97
N SER A 206 11.91 3.25 15.12
CA SER A 206 12.80 2.55 16.06
C SER A 206 12.10 1.65 17.08
N GLY A 207 10.81 1.89 17.37
CA GLY A 207 10.09 1.13 18.40
C GLY A 207 8.58 1.37 18.41
N PRO A 208 7.82 0.53 19.11
CA PRO A 208 6.35 0.52 19.07
C PRO A 208 5.69 1.80 19.61
N GLN A 209 6.40 2.61 20.40
CA GLN A 209 5.90 3.90 20.90
C GLN A 209 5.74 4.95 19.78
N GLN A 210 6.28 4.66 18.60
CA GLN A 210 6.19 5.50 17.41
C GLN A 210 5.10 5.04 16.43
N CYS A 211 4.36 3.98 16.74
CA CYS A 211 3.19 3.58 15.97
C CYS A 211 2.10 4.66 16.05
N PRO A 212 1.37 4.92 14.95
CA PRO A 212 0.20 5.79 14.98
C PRO A 212 -0.90 5.17 15.84
N GLU A 213 -1.79 6.02 16.36
CA GLU A 213 -3.01 5.58 16.99
C GLU A 213 -3.97 4.90 15.99
N GLU A 214 -4.84 4.03 16.51
CA GLU A 214 -5.90 3.39 15.73
C GLU A 214 -6.92 4.42 15.19
N GLY A 215 -7.58 4.08 14.09
CA GLY A 215 -8.67 4.89 13.52
C GLY A 215 -8.29 5.75 12.32
N ARG A 216 -7.04 5.68 11.85
CA ARG A 216 -6.61 6.39 10.63
C ARG A 216 -7.02 5.69 9.34
N LEU A 217 -7.21 4.37 9.36
CA LEU A 217 -7.59 3.57 8.17
C LEU A 217 -9.12 3.60 7.96
N PRO A 218 -9.59 3.43 6.70
CA PRO A 218 -11.02 3.54 6.40
C PRO A 218 -11.82 2.30 6.84
N ASP A 219 -12.99 2.52 7.43
CA ASP A 219 -14.08 1.54 7.53
C ASP A 219 -14.74 1.25 6.17
N ALA A 220 -15.15 -0.01 5.97
CA ALA A 220 -15.84 -0.47 4.77
C ALA A 220 -17.35 -0.20 4.74
N GLY A 221 -17.97 -0.01 5.92
CA GLY A 221 -19.41 0.22 6.06
C GLY A 221 -19.80 1.41 6.95
N PRO A 222 -19.22 2.61 6.72
CA PRO A 222 -19.63 3.81 7.45
C PRO A 222 -21.04 4.25 7.02
N PRO A 223 -21.73 5.10 7.80
CA PRO A 223 -23.07 5.61 7.44
C PRO A 223 -23.11 6.39 6.13
N THR A 224 -22.02 7.09 5.80
CA THR A 224 -21.88 7.91 4.58
C THR A 224 -20.58 7.55 3.84
N PRO A 225 -20.55 6.45 3.06
CA PRO A 225 -19.32 5.89 2.48
C PRO A 225 -18.51 6.87 1.64
N ALA A 226 -19.13 7.62 0.73
CA ALA A 226 -18.40 8.56 -0.11
C ALA A 226 -17.75 9.70 0.70
N ALA A 227 -18.44 10.24 1.71
CA ALA A 227 -17.90 11.28 2.58
C ALA A 227 -16.75 10.73 3.44
N HIS A 228 -16.93 9.55 4.03
CA HIS A 228 -15.89 8.88 4.81
C HIS A 228 -14.62 8.59 4.01
N LEU A 229 -14.76 8.12 2.77
CA LEU A 229 -13.62 7.94 1.86
C LEU A 229 -12.88 9.28 1.64
N ARG A 230 -13.60 10.38 1.42
CA ARG A 230 -12.96 11.70 1.32
C ARG A 230 -12.29 12.12 2.61
N ASP A 231 -12.94 11.98 3.76
CA ASP A 231 -12.37 12.35 5.07
C ASP A 231 -11.03 11.64 5.31
N VAL A 232 -10.98 10.34 5.04
CA VAL A 232 -9.79 9.50 5.24
C VAL A 232 -8.70 9.81 4.21
N PHE A 233 -9.03 9.84 2.91
CA PHE A 233 -8.02 9.98 1.85
C PHE A 233 -7.58 11.42 1.63
N TYR A 234 -8.44 12.42 1.86
CA TYR A 234 -8.05 13.83 1.78
C TYR A 234 -7.09 14.18 2.91
N ARG A 235 -7.24 13.57 4.10
CA ARG A 235 -6.24 13.64 5.18
C ARG A 235 -4.88 13.09 4.75
N MET A 236 -4.86 12.08 3.87
CA MET A 236 -3.62 11.58 3.28
C MET A 236 -3.06 12.48 2.16
N GLY A 237 -3.81 13.49 1.69
CA GLY A 237 -3.44 14.32 0.54
C GLY A 237 -3.72 13.65 -0.81
N LEU A 238 -4.64 12.69 -0.83
CA LEU A 238 -5.11 12.01 -2.03
C LEU A 238 -6.43 12.63 -2.52
N ASN A 239 -6.65 12.69 -3.83
CA ASN A 239 -7.85 13.28 -4.44
C ASN A 239 -8.84 12.21 -4.93
N ASP A 240 -10.03 12.63 -5.39
CA ASP A 240 -11.09 11.71 -5.84
C ASP A 240 -10.62 10.70 -6.92
N LYS A 241 -9.78 11.12 -7.88
CA LYS A 241 -9.21 10.23 -8.89
C LYS A 241 -8.39 9.12 -8.25
N GLU A 242 -7.50 9.51 -7.32
CA GLU A 242 -6.59 8.59 -6.63
C GLU A 242 -7.35 7.64 -5.70
N ILE A 243 -8.43 8.09 -5.05
CA ILE A 243 -9.32 7.24 -4.23
C ILE A 243 -9.90 6.12 -5.09
N VAL A 244 -10.52 6.46 -6.23
CA VAL A 244 -11.17 5.49 -7.10
C VAL A 244 -10.14 4.56 -7.73
N ALA A 245 -9.01 5.09 -8.21
CA ALA A 245 -7.94 4.28 -8.78
C ALA A 245 -7.41 3.27 -7.75
N LEU A 246 -6.98 3.73 -6.56
CA LEU A 246 -6.42 2.84 -5.52
C LEU A 246 -7.41 1.75 -5.08
N SER A 247 -8.71 2.05 -5.05
CA SER A 247 -9.74 1.07 -4.70
C SER A 247 -9.86 -0.06 -5.73
N GLY A 248 -9.40 0.17 -6.96
CA GLY A 248 -9.21 -0.88 -7.98
C GLY A 248 -8.29 -2.02 -7.53
N ALA A 249 -7.48 -1.85 -6.47
CA ALA A 249 -6.72 -2.93 -5.86
C ALA A 249 -7.60 -4.09 -5.35
N HIS A 250 -8.89 -3.85 -5.06
CA HIS A 250 -9.87 -4.89 -4.74
C HIS A 250 -10.12 -5.87 -5.89
N THR A 251 -9.62 -5.60 -7.10
CA THR A 251 -9.50 -6.62 -8.16
C THR A 251 -8.70 -7.84 -7.70
N LEU A 252 -7.78 -7.65 -6.74
CA LEU A 252 -7.03 -8.71 -6.09
C LEU A 252 -7.63 -9.09 -4.74
N GLY A 253 -7.79 -10.40 -4.54
CA GLY A 253 -8.09 -11.00 -3.27
C GLY A 253 -9.57 -11.04 -2.92
N ARG A 254 -9.81 -11.08 -1.62
CA ARG A 254 -11.09 -11.45 -1.02
C ARG A 254 -11.18 -11.00 0.42
N SER A 255 -12.39 -10.69 0.84
CA SER A 255 -12.72 -10.46 2.24
C SER A 255 -13.04 -11.76 2.96
N ARG A 256 -12.87 -11.77 4.28
CA ARG A 256 -13.09 -12.91 5.15
C ARG A 256 -13.85 -12.46 6.40
N PRO A 257 -15.00 -13.07 6.75
CA PRO A 257 -15.80 -12.65 7.89
C PRO A 257 -15.02 -12.79 9.21
N GLU A 258 -14.14 -13.78 9.34
CA GLU A 258 -13.29 -13.98 10.52
C GLU A 258 -12.15 -12.95 10.65
N ARG A 259 -11.94 -12.10 9.65
CA ARG A 259 -10.93 -11.01 9.67
C ARG A 259 -11.60 -9.65 9.77
N SER A 260 -12.27 -9.22 8.71
CA SER A 260 -12.87 -7.88 8.61
C SER A 260 -14.34 -7.84 9.03
N GLY A 261 -14.98 -9.00 9.20
CA GLY A 261 -16.43 -9.10 9.37
C GLY A 261 -17.23 -9.11 8.07
N TRP A 262 -16.59 -8.95 6.91
CA TRP A 262 -17.26 -8.82 5.62
C TRP A 262 -17.12 -10.04 4.72
N GLY A 263 -18.17 -10.29 3.92
CA GLY A 263 -18.22 -11.33 2.89
C GLY A 263 -18.67 -12.70 3.39
N LYS A 264 -18.98 -13.58 2.45
CA LYS A 264 -19.32 -15.00 2.71
C LYS A 264 -18.08 -15.78 3.21
N PRO A 265 -18.27 -16.86 4.00
CA PRO A 265 -17.19 -17.75 4.42
C PRO A 265 -16.44 -18.42 3.25
N GLU A 266 -17.11 -18.65 2.12
CA GLU A 266 -16.55 -19.17 0.88
C GLU A 266 -17.53 -18.95 -0.30
N THR A 267 -17.02 -19.05 -1.53
CA THR A 267 -17.83 -19.04 -2.77
C THR A 267 -17.28 -20.01 -3.80
N LYS A 268 -17.98 -20.15 -4.93
CA LYS A 268 -17.52 -20.95 -6.08
C LYS A 268 -16.13 -20.54 -6.59
N TYR A 269 -15.69 -19.30 -6.36
CA TYR A 269 -14.40 -18.77 -6.82
C TYR A 269 -13.24 -19.02 -5.84
N THR A 270 -13.54 -19.31 -4.57
CA THR A 270 -12.55 -19.25 -3.48
C THR A 270 -12.42 -20.55 -2.70
N LYS A 271 -13.40 -21.45 -2.81
CA LYS A 271 -13.48 -22.72 -2.09
C LYS A 271 -12.32 -23.68 -2.36
N ASP A 272 -11.71 -23.60 -3.54
CA ASP A 272 -10.62 -24.51 -3.95
C ASP A 272 -9.23 -23.83 -3.98
N GLY A 273 -9.12 -22.59 -3.47
CA GLY A 273 -7.88 -21.82 -3.53
C GLY A 273 -7.64 -21.22 -4.93
N PRO A 274 -6.37 -21.03 -5.36
CA PRO A 274 -5.13 -21.52 -4.73
C PRO A 274 -4.79 -20.77 -3.43
N GLY A 275 -3.73 -21.21 -2.74
CA GLY A 275 -3.45 -20.77 -1.37
C GLY A 275 -4.52 -21.23 -0.37
N ALA A 276 -4.71 -20.51 0.74
CA ALA A 276 -5.74 -20.86 1.72
C ALA A 276 -7.16 -20.62 1.16
N PRO A 277 -8.06 -21.63 1.09
CA PRO A 277 -9.41 -21.47 0.53
C PRO A 277 -10.35 -20.62 1.41
N GLY A 278 -11.51 -20.24 0.88
CA GLY A 278 -12.56 -19.47 1.57
C GLY A 278 -12.47 -17.94 1.43
N GLY A 279 -13.44 -17.22 1.97
CA GLY A 279 -13.68 -15.80 1.77
C GLY A 279 -14.47 -15.50 0.48
N GLN A 280 -14.79 -14.23 0.27
CA GLN A 280 -15.54 -13.74 -0.89
C GLN A 280 -14.72 -12.69 -1.65
N SER A 281 -14.47 -12.93 -2.94
CA SER A 281 -13.73 -12.01 -3.81
C SER A 281 -14.62 -10.97 -4.45
N TRP A 282 -14.03 -9.85 -4.87
CA TRP A 282 -14.74 -8.84 -5.70
C TRP A 282 -14.81 -9.24 -7.17
N THR A 283 -13.82 -10.02 -7.63
CA THR A 283 -13.72 -10.48 -9.02
C THR A 283 -13.64 -12.01 -9.05
N ALA A 284 -14.02 -12.61 -10.19
CA ALA A 284 -13.89 -14.06 -10.38
C ALA A 284 -12.41 -14.49 -10.40
N GLN A 285 -11.56 -13.72 -11.09
CA GLN A 285 -10.11 -13.97 -11.19
C GLN A 285 -9.34 -13.12 -10.17
N TRP A 286 -9.57 -13.39 -8.88
CA TRP A 286 -9.05 -12.59 -7.76
C TRP A 286 -7.52 -12.63 -7.56
N LEU A 287 -6.76 -13.29 -8.44
CA LEU A 287 -5.29 -13.25 -8.49
C LEU A 287 -4.75 -12.52 -9.72
N LYS A 288 -5.63 -12.00 -10.58
CA LYS A 288 -5.28 -11.23 -11.76
C LYS A 288 -5.57 -9.76 -11.50
N PHE A 289 -4.58 -8.91 -11.73
CA PHE A 289 -4.77 -7.47 -11.66
C PHE A 289 -5.29 -6.96 -13.00
N ASP A 290 -6.58 -6.62 -13.06
CA ASP A 290 -7.20 -5.95 -14.20
C ASP A 290 -8.37 -5.04 -13.76
N ASN A 291 -9.07 -4.43 -14.73
CA ASN A 291 -10.18 -3.52 -14.45
C ASN A 291 -11.53 -4.20 -14.17
N SER A 292 -11.59 -5.53 -13.99
CA SER A 292 -12.84 -6.26 -13.76
C SER A 292 -13.58 -5.78 -12.51
N TYR A 293 -12.86 -5.36 -11.47
CA TYR A 293 -13.44 -4.76 -10.27
C TYR A 293 -14.49 -3.68 -10.59
N PHE A 294 -14.17 -2.72 -11.45
CA PHE A 294 -15.10 -1.63 -11.79
C PHE A 294 -16.32 -2.13 -12.56
N LYS A 295 -16.17 -3.18 -13.37
CA LYS A 295 -17.27 -3.81 -14.10
C LYS A 295 -18.18 -4.57 -13.13
N ASP A 296 -17.59 -5.37 -12.26
CA ASP A 296 -18.30 -6.26 -11.35
C ASP A 296 -19.12 -5.48 -10.30
N ILE A 297 -18.54 -4.43 -9.70
CA ILE A 297 -19.27 -3.60 -8.70
C ILE A 297 -20.34 -2.69 -9.31
N LYS A 298 -20.22 -2.38 -10.62
CA LYS A 298 -21.23 -1.64 -11.39
C LYS A 298 -22.41 -2.53 -11.75
N GLU A 299 -22.12 -3.71 -12.29
CA GLU A 299 -23.13 -4.61 -12.83
C GLU A 299 -23.86 -5.41 -11.73
N ARG A 300 -23.14 -5.80 -10.67
CA ARG A 300 -23.67 -6.55 -9.51
C ARG A 300 -24.50 -7.78 -9.90
N ARG A 301 -24.08 -8.49 -10.96
CA ARG A 301 -24.82 -9.63 -11.54
C ARG A 301 -24.55 -10.97 -10.86
N ASP A 302 -23.43 -11.11 -10.18
CA ASP A 302 -23.03 -12.34 -9.50
C ASP A 302 -23.04 -12.15 -7.98
N GLU A 303 -23.95 -12.83 -7.29
CA GLU A 303 -24.12 -12.76 -5.83
C GLU A 303 -22.92 -13.32 -5.05
N ASP A 304 -22.01 -14.04 -5.72
CA ASP A 304 -20.76 -14.51 -5.13
C ASP A 304 -19.63 -13.49 -5.23
N LEU A 305 -19.82 -12.38 -5.94
CA LEU A 305 -18.90 -11.27 -5.97
C LEU A 305 -19.27 -10.23 -4.91
N LEU A 306 -18.28 -9.82 -4.12
CA LEU A 306 -18.44 -8.88 -3.04
C LEU A 306 -18.58 -7.45 -3.57
N VAL A 307 -19.48 -6.67 -2.96
CA VAL A 307 -19.54 -5.22 -3.09
C VAL A 307 -19.74 -4.64 -1.70
N LEU A 308 -18.72 -3.98 -1.15
CA LEU A 308 -18.84 -3.27 0.13
C LEU A 308 -19.61 -1.95 -0.07
N PRO A 309 -20.17 -1.36 1.01
CA PRO A 309 -20.76 -0.03 0.94
C PRO A 309 -19.80 1.04 0.37
N THR A 310 -18.51 0.97 0.70
CA THR A 310 -17.48 1.85 0.11
C THR A 310 -17.20 1.58 -1.36
N ASP A 311 -17.33 0.34 -1.85
CA ASP A 311 -17.20 0.04 -3.28
C ASP A 311 -18.41 0.57 -4.06
N ALA A 312 -19.61 0.36 -3.51
CA ALA A 312 -20.87 0.83 -4.08
C ALA A 312 -20.89 2.35 -4.29
N ALA A 313 -20.28 3.09 -3.36
CA ALA A 313 -20.15 4.54 -3.40
C ALA A 313 -19.51 5.08 -4.68
N PHE A 314 -18.64 4.31 -5.35
CA PHE A 314 -17.96 4.75 -6.56
C PHE A 314 -18.88 4.92 -7.76
N PHE A 315 -20.02 4.25 -7.80
CA PHE A 315 -21.03 4.42 -8.86
C PHE A 315 -22.26 5.21 -8.41
N GLU A 316 -22.32 5.61 -7.15
CA GLU A 316 -23.41 6.37 -6.53
C GLU A 316 -23.05 7.85 -6.33
N ASP A 317 -21.80 8.15 -5.97
CA ASP A 317 -21.30 9.51 -5.82
C ASP A 317 -21.03 10.17 -7.19
N PRO A 318 -21.52 11.40 -7.44
CA PRO A 318 -21.39 12.05 -8.75
C PRO A 318 -19.95 12.27 -9.23
N SER A 319 -19.01 12.55 -8.32
CA SER A 319 -17.62 12.82 -8.69
C SER A 319 -16.82 11.54 -8.86
N PHE A 320 -16.99 10.57 -7.96
CA PHE A 320 -16.31 9.27 -8.09
C PHE A 320 -16.75 8.52 -9.34
N LYS A 321 -18.04 8.58 -9.67
CA LYS A 321 -18.63 7.90 -10.83
C LYS A 321 -17.92 8.24 -12.13
N VAL A 322 -17.45 9.48 -12.29
CA VAL A 322 -16.70 9.89 -13.49
C VAL A 322 -15.46 9.02 -13.70
N TYR A 323 -14.71 8.72 -12.65
CA TYR A 323 -13.51 7.89 -12.73
C TYR A 323 -13.85 6.40 -12.76
N ALA A 324 -14.87 5.97 -12.01
CA ALA A 324 -15.27 4.57 -11.96
C ALA A 324 -15.82 4.07 -13.31
N GLU A 325 -16.65 4.87 -13.98
CA GLU A 325 -17.12 4.62 -15.35
C GLU A 325 -15.94 4.59 -16.33
N LYS A 326 -15.04 5.58 -16.25
CA LYS A 326 -13.82 5.62 -17.08
C LYS A 326 -12.99 4.34 -16.94
N TYR A 327 -12.73 3.88 -15.72
CA TYR A 327 -11.91 2.70 -15.48
C TYR A 327 -12.61 1.39 -15.84
N ALA A 328 -13.94 1.33 -15.79
CA ALA A 328 -14.69 0.17 -16.27
C ALA A 328 -14.55 -0.02 -17.79
N GLU A 329 -14.45 1.08 -18.54
CA GLU A 329 -14.36 1.08 -20.01
C GLU A 329 -12.92 1.09 -20.54
N ASP A 330 -12.03 1.82 -19.87
CA ASP A 330 -10.64 2.05 -20.31
C ASP A 330 -9.65 1.45 -19.30
N HIS A 331 -9.17 0.26 -19.65
CA HIS A 331 -8.18 -0.49 -18.87
C HIS A 331 -6.84 0.24 -18.76
N ASP A 332 -6.39 0.89 -19.82
CA ASP A 332 -5.07 1.54 -19.86
C ASP A 332 -5.07 2.82 -19.04
N ALA A 333 -6.18 3.56 -19.07
CA ALA A 333 -6.38 4.69 -18.17
C ALA A 333 -6.37 4.28 -16.70
N PHE A 334 -7.01 3.15 -16.36
CA PHE A 334 -6.94 2.60 -15.01
C PHE A 334 -5.51 2.26 -14.62
N PHE A 335 -4.79 1.52 -15.46
CA PHE A 335 -3.41 1.12 -15.18
C PHE A 335 -2.49 2.31 -14.96
N LYS A 336 -2.61 3.34 -15.81
CA LYS A 336 -1.83 4.58 -15.68
C LYS A 336 -2.13 5.29 -14.36
N ASP A 337 -3.40 5.55 -14.07
CA ASP A 337 -3.78 6.30 -12.87
C ASP A 337 -3.51 5.48 -11.59
N TYR A 338 -3.64 4.15 -11.64
CA TYR A 338 -3.30 3.25 -10.53
C TYR A 338 -1.82 3.28 -10.21
N ALA A 339 -0.95 3.15 -11.23
CA ALA A 339 0.50 3.17 -11.02
C ALA A 339 0.97 4.49 -10.39
N GLU A 340 0.44 5.62 -10.86
CA GLU A 340 0.72 6.94 -10.29
C GLU A 340 0.22 7.06 -8.84
N ALA A 341 -1.00 6.64 -8.57
CA ALA A 341 -1.61 6.74 -7.24
C ALA A 341 -0.94 5.79 -6.23
N HIS A 342 -0.61 4.56 -6.62
CA HIS A 342 0.11 3.59 -5.78
C HIS A 342 1.52 4.09 -5.44
N ALA A 343 2.26 4.59 -6.43
CA ALA A 343 3.55 5.21 -6.19
C ALA A 343 3.43 6.42 -5.25
N LYS A 344 2.45 7.30 -5.44
CA LYS A 344 2.22 8.45 -4.54
C LYS A 344 1.93 8.00 -3.11
N LEU A 345 1.01 7.05 -2.95
CA LEU A 345 0.64 6.44 -1.67
C LEU A 345 1.86 5.88 -0.93
N SER A 346 2.65 5.04 -1.60
CA SER A 346 3.83 4.41 -1.01
C SER A 346 4.89 5.43 -0.55
N ASN A 347 4.85 6.65 -1.10
CA ASN A 347 5.82 7.70 -0.88
C ASN A 347 5.31 8.84 0.03
N LEU A 348 4.08 8.79 0.54
CA LEU A 348 3.42 9.86 1.31
C LEU A 348 4.28 10.40 2.47
N ARG A 349 5.10 11.40 2.15
CA ARG A 349 6.15 11.98 3.01
C ARG A 349 6.85 10.91 3.87
N ALA A 350 7.17 9.74 3.32
CA ALA A 350 8.04 8.82 4.02
C ALA A 350 9.42 9.48 4.24
N LYS A 351 10.10 9.14 5.32
CA LYS A 351 11.48 9.60 5.54
C LYS A 351 12.40 8.68 4.74
N PHE A 352 13.10 9.27 3.77
CA PHE A 352 14.08 8.57 2.95
C PHE A 352 15.50 8.94 3.37
N ASP A 353 16.41 7.99 3.19
CA ASP A 353 17.84 8.19 3.23
C ASP A 353 18.44 7.50 1.98
N PRO A 354 19.11 8.21 1.05
CA PRO A 354 19.18 9.66 0.98
C PRO A 354 17.78 10.28 0.73
N PRO A 355 17.57 11.59 0.98
CA PRO A 355 16.24 12.23 0.92
C PRO A 355 15.47 12.07 -0.41
N GLU A 356 16.19 11.96 -1.53
CA GLU A 356 15.63 11.70 -2.85
C GLU A 356 15.03 10.29 -2.99
N GLY A 357 15.49 9.34 -2.19
CA GLY A 357 15.22 7.91 -2.32
C GLY A 357 16.10 7.23 -3.36
N ILE A 358 16.05 5.90 -3.39
CA ILE A 358 16.91 5.05 -4.20
C ILE A 358 16.09 4.31 -5.26
N PRO A 359 16.42 4.43 -6.57
CA PRO A 359 15.85 3.59 -7.60
C PRO A 359 16.55 2.22 -7.62
N ILE A 360 15.80 1.14 -7.80
CA ILE A 360 16.35 -0.22 -7.99
C ILE A 360 16.03 -0.82 -9.36
N ASP A 361 15.08 -0.22 -10.08
CA ASP A 361 14.84 -0.50 -11.49
C ASP A 361 15.82 0.28 -12.32
N ASP A 362 16.53 -0.41 -13.22
CA ASP A 362 17.34 0.26 -14.22
C ASP A 362 16.40 1.17 -15.03
N GLY A 363 16.69 2.47 -15.09
CA GLY A 363 16.03 3.36 -16.05
C GLY A 363 16.16 2.80 -17.48
N PRO A 364 15.46 3.37 -18.49
CA PRO A 364 15.69 2.97 -19.89
C PRO A 364 17.19 2.98 -20.10
N ALA A 365 17.77 1.81 -20.39
CA ALA A 365 19.20 1.52 -20.25
C ALA A 365 20.02 2.79 -20.43
N LYS A 366 20.43 3.42 -19.31
CA LYS A 366 21.59 4.30 -19.39
C LYS A 366 22.66 3.34 -19.87
N GLY A 367 23.06 3.58 -21.13
CA GLY A 367 23.61 2.57 -22.02
C GLY A 367 24.59 1.65 -21.30
N ALA A 368 24.57 0.37 -21.71
CA ALA A 368 25.56 -0.65 -21.35
C ALA A 368 26.86 0.04 -20.89
N PRO A 369 27.35 -0.23 -19.66
CA PRO A 369 28.45 0.53 -19.06
C PRO A 369 29.47 0.76 -20.16
N GLU A 370 29.67 2.03 -20.55
CA GLU A 370 30.47 2.36 -21.73
C GLU A 370 31.71 1.49 -21.66
N LYS A 371 31.82 0.55 -22.61
CA LYS A 371 32.92 -0.41 -22.67
C LYS A 371 34.16 0.40 -22.41
N PHE A 372 34.90 0.17 -21.32
CA PHE A 372 35.96 1.07 -20.90
C PHE A 372 36.94 1.27 -22.07
N VAL A 373 36.79 2.39 -22.78
CA VAL A 373 37.64 2.72 -23.92
C VAL A 373 38.76 3.55 -23.33
N ALA A 374 39.85 2.88 -22.96
CA ALA A 374 41.06 3.53 -22.41
C ALA A 374 41.50 4.75 -23.24
N ALA A 375 41.20 4.76 -24.54
CA ALA A 375 41.50 5.87 -25.45
C ALA A 375 40.78 7.20 -25.11
N LYS A 376 39.64 7.20 -24.40
CA LYS A 376 38.96 8.45 -23.96
C LYS A 376 39.72 9.18 -22.85
N TYR A 377 40.57 8.48 -22.09
CA TYR A 377 41.35 9.04 -20.99
C TYR A 377 42.85 9.18 -21.33
N SER A 378 43.24 8.83 -22.56
CA SER A 378 44.60 9.04 -23.06
C SER A 378 44.75 10.49 -23.53
N SER A 379 45.17 11.38 -22.63
CA SER A 379 45.67 12.69 -23.02
C SER A 379 46.99 12.55 -23.80
N GLY A 380 46.88 12.58 -25.13
CA GLY A 380 48.00 12.59 -26.06
C GLY A 380 48.34 11.21 -26.63
N LYS A 381 48.28 11.06 -27.95
CA LYS A 381 48.88 9.93 -28.66
C LYS A 381 50.41 10.03 -28.53
N LYS A 382 50.97 9.39 -27.51
CA LYS A 382 52.36 8.89 -27.60
C LYS A 382 52.28 7.42 -27.95
N GLU A 383 52.57 7.09 -29.20
CA GLU A 383 52.86 5.70 -29.55
C GLU A 383 54.08 5.25 -28.75
N LEU A 384 53.98 4.08 -28.11
CA LEU A 384 55.12 3.43 -27.48
C LEU A 384 56.21 3.21 -28.53
N SER A 385 57.47 3.53 -28.22
CA SER A 385 58.57 3.20 -29.12
C SER A 385 58.66 1.69 -29.32
N GLU A 386 59.17 1.25 -30.47
CA GLU A 386 59.35 -0.19 -30.76
C GLU A 386 60.20 -0.89 -29.69
N THR A 387 61.18 -0.19 -29.12
CA THR A 387 61.96 -0.65 -27.96
C THR A 387 61.09 -0.90 -26.73
N MET A 388 60.14 -0.03 -26.44
CA MET A 388 59.25 -0.20 -25.28
C MET A 388 58.24 -1.33 -25.52
N LYS A 389 57.74 -1.47 -26.75
CA LYS A 389 56.87 -2.60 -27.15
C LYS A 389 57.59 -3.94 -27.04
N GLN A 390 58.84 -4.03 -27.49
CA GLN A 390 59.65 -5.24 -27.36
C GLN A 390 59.91 -5.60 -25.90
N LYS A 391 60.20 -4.60 -25.05
CA LYS A 391 60.42 -4.84 -23.62
C LYS A 391 59.16 -5.34 -22.91
N ILE A 392 58.01 -4.72 -23.18
CA ILE A 392 56.72 -5.15 -22.62
C ILE A 392 56.39 -6.58 -23.06
N ARG A 393 56.66 -6.94 -24.33
CA ARG A 393 56.46 -8.30 -24.83
C ARG A 393 57.38 -9.31 -24.13
N ALA A 394 58.66 -8.98 -23.99
CA ALA A 394 59.62 -9.84 -23.30
C ALA A 394 59.24 -10.06 -21.82
N GLU A 395 58.77 -9.03 -21.12
CA GLU A 395 58.30 -9.15 -19.74
C GLU A 395 56.99 -9.96 -19.64
N TYR A 396 56.07 -9.78 -20.59
CA TYR A 396 54.83 -10.55 -20.66
C TYR A 396 55.08 -12.05 -20.89
N GLU A 397 56.03 -12.37 -21.77
CA GLU A 397 56.46 -13.75 -22.03
C GLU A 397 57.21 -14.34 -20.82
N ALA A 398 58.04 -13.55 -20.14
CA ALA A 398 58.80 -13.99 -18.96
C ALA A 398 57.90 -14.41 -17.77
N ILE A 399 56.71 -13.82 -17.66
CA ILE A 399 55.72 -14.20 -16.63
C ILE A 399 54.73 -15.27 -17.11
N GLY A 400 54.97 -15.88 -18.27
CA GLY A 400 54.21 -17.01 -18.80
C GLY A 400 53.01 -16.63 -19.67
N GLY A 401 52.94 -15.37 -20.13
CA GLY A 401 51.91 -14.91 -21.08
C GLY A 401 52.28 -15.26 -22.52
N ILE A 402 51.33 -15.78 -23.29
CA ILE A 402 51.49 -16.09 -24.71
C ILE A 402 50.30 -15.48 -25.45
N PRO A 403 50.43 -14.99 -26.71
CA PRO A 403 49.35 -14.32 -27.43
C PRO A 403 48.00 -15.06 -27.42
N ASP A 404 48.02 -16.40 -27.41
CA ASP A 404 46.83 -17.24 -27.48
C ASP A 404 46.39 -17.80 -26.11
N LYS A 405 47.08 -17.43 -25.03
CA LYS A 405 46.77 -17.86 -23.66
C LYS A 405 47.00 -16.71 -22.67
N PRO A 406 45.96 -15.93 -22.35
CA PRO A 406 46.07 -14.85 -21.38
C PRO A 406 46.37 -15.43 -19.99
N LEU A 407 47.19 -14.69 -19.23
CA LEU A 407 47.54 -15.01 -17.85
C LEU A 407 46.27 -15.17 -17.00
N GLN A 408 46.23 -16.18 -16.12
CA GLN A 408 45.07 -16.41 -15.25
C GLN A 408 44.85 -15.22 -14.30
N SER A 409 43.57 -14.93 -14.03
CA SER A 409 43.00 -13.66 -13.53
C SER A 409 43.53 -13.10 -12.21
N ASN A 410 44.41 -13.80 -11.50
CA ASN A 410 44.97 -13.33 -10.23
C ASN A 410 46.18 -12.40 -10.39
N TYR A 411 46.86 -12.40 -11.56
CA TYR A 411 48.01 -11.52 -11.79
C TYR A 411 47.61 -10.07 -12.06
N PHE A 412 46.48 -9.84 -12.74
CA PHE A 412 46.01 -8.47 -13.05
C PHE A 412 45.63 -7.70 -11.78
N LEU A 413 44.99 -8.38 -10.82
CA LEU A 413 44.67 -7.81 -9.51
C LEU A 413 45.94 -7.48 -8.72
N ASN A 414 46.94 -8.38 -8.73
CA ASN A 414 48.22 -8.14 -8.08
C ASN A 414 49.00 -6.98 -8.71
N ILE A 415 48.97 -6.86 -10.04
CA ILE A 415 49.59 -5.73 -10.75
C ILE A 415 48.89 -4.41 -10.38
N ILE A 416 47.54 -4.39 -10.34
CA ILE A 416 46.79 -3.20 -9.93
C ILE A 416 47.09 -2.83 -8.47
N ILE A 417 47.19 -3.81 -7.57
CA ILE A 417 47.57 -3.58 -6.16
C ILE A 417 48.99 -3.00 -6.08
N VAL A 418 49.95 -3.56 -6.82
CA VAL A 418 51.33 -3.07 -6.84
C VAL A 418 51.41 -1.65 -7.41
N ILE A 419 50.66 -1.34 -8.47
CA ILE A 419 50.58 0.01 -9.04
C ILE A 419 49.92 0.98 -8.05
N ALA A 420 48.86 0.58 -7.35
CA ALA A 420 48.21 1.40 -6.33
C ALA A 420 49.13 1.70 -5.15
N VAL A 421 49.88 0.69 -4.68
CA VAL A 421 50.88 0.85 -3.61
C VAL A 421 52.02 1.75 -4.07
N LEU A 422 52.52 1.59 -5.31
CA LEU A 422 53.54 2.47 -5.87
C LEU A 422 53.04 3.91 -6.02
N ALA A 423 51.80 4.12 -6.47
CA ALA A 423 51.18 5.44 -6.59
C ALA A 423 51.05 6.15 -5.23
N ILE A 424 50.66 5.41 -4.18
CA ILE A 424 50.60 5.91 -2.80
C ILE A 424 52.01 6.27 -2.31
N LEU A 425 53.00 5.40 -2.54
CA LEU A 425 54.39 5.67 -2.16
C LEU A 425 54.96 6.89 -2.88
N THR A 426 54.69 7.07 -4.18
CA THR A 426 55.11 8.26 -4.93
C THR A 426 54.39 9.52 -4.46
N SER A 427 53.12 9.42 -4.06
CA SER A 427 52.37 10.54 -3.49
C SER A 427 52.86 10.95 -2.10
N LEU A 428 53.43 10.03 -1.32
CA LEU A 428 53.97 10.29 0.01
C LEU A 428 55.42 10.76 -0.04
N LEU A 429 56.17 10.40 -1.08
CA LEU A 429 57.60 10.72 -1.21
C LEU A 429 57.89 11.95 -2.08
N GLY A 430 56.86 12.62 -2.61
CA GLY A 430 56.95 13.97 -3.19
C GLY A 430 58.13 14.19 -4.13
N ASN A 431 58.02 13.70 -5.36
CA ASN A 431 58.77 14.18 -6.52
C ASN A 431 57.94 14.07 -7.79
#